data_AF-A0A9R1G5K6-F1
#
_entry.id   AF-A0A9R1G5K6-F1
#
_cell.length_a   1.000
_cell.length_b   1.000
_cell.length_c   1.000
_cell.angle_alpha   90.00
_cell.angle_beta   90.00
_cell.angle_gamma   90.00
#
_symmetry.space_group_name_H-M   'P 1'
#
loop_
_entity.id
_entity.type
_entity.pdbx_description
1 polymer ?
#
loop_
_entity_poly.entity_id
_entity_poly.type
_entity_poly.pdbx_seq_one_letter_code
_entity_poly.pdbx_strand_id
1 'polypeptide(L)'
;MAGAIAYEEQRRRQIEENNRKLEELRLHQLSAAVREAAGPKFSPVRSEAKSVKPKQVPRDAPVRQSGRVASLPKQPKYRYEDDYPTLVEKKKIRRRASSMRSDIINRVDATDEARRHANSKAQELLRKLVPGGNPSFVKPMKQSHVTGGFWLGLPSQFCGLYLPGSDDTITLEDEEGVEYKTRYLALKTGLSAGWRRFALDHNLVDGDCLVFEWVVWNTFYVYIIRQSSYYK
;
A
#
# COMPACT_ATOMS: atom_id res chain seq x y z
N MET A 1 -40.59 16.80 -11.51
CA MET A 1 -39.24 16.82 -12.13
C MET A 1 -38.56 18.19 -12.01
N ALA A 2 -38.54 18.82 -10.82
CA ALA A 2 -38.00 20.18 -10.65
C ALA A 2 -36.59 20.19 -10.00
N GLY A 3 -36.24 19.17 -9.20
CA GLY A 3 -34.96 19.13 -8.47
C GLY A 3 -33.72 18.81 -9.33
N ALA A 4 -33.88 18.12 -10.47
CA ALA A 4 -32.76 17.79 -11.35
C ALA A 4 -32.23 19.04 -12.09
N ILE A 5 -33.11 19.97 -12.45
CA ILE A 5 -32.78 21.19 -13.20
C ILE A 5 -32.00 22.18 -12.30
N ALA A 6 -32.43 22.35 -11.05
CA ALA A 6 -31.75 23.24 -10.09
C ALA A 6 -30.31 22.79 -9.78
N TYR A 7 -30.08 21.47 -9.66
CA TYR A 7 -28.74 20.93 -9.45
C TYR A 7 -27.83 21.14 -10.68
N GLU A 8 -28.36 20.93 -11.88
CA GLU A 8 -27.59 21.15 -13.12
C GLU A 8 -27.23 22.62 -13.32
N GLU A 9 -28.11 23.54 -12.94
CA GLU A 9 -27.82 24.99 -12.98
C GLU A 9 -26.74 25.39 -11.97
N GLN A 10 -26.82 24.90 -10.74
CA GLN A 10 -25.79 25.17 -9.72
C GLN A 10 -24.42 24.62 -10.14
N ARG A 11 -24.39 23.42 -10.73
CA ARG A 11 -23.18 22.83 -11.28
C ARG A 11 -22.57 23.66 -12.41
N ARG A 12 -23.39 24.23 -13.31
CA ARG A 12 -22.91 25.10 -14.39
C ARG A 12 -22.30 26.39 -13.84
N ARG A 13 -22.96 27.05 -12.89
CA ARG A 13 -22.43 28.26 -12.23
C ARG A 13 -21.07 28.01 -11.58
N GLN A 14 -20.91 26.87 -10.90
CA GLN A 14 -19.64 26.52 -10.26
C GLN A 14 -18.52 26.27 -11.28
N ILE A 15 -18.84 25.67 -12.43
CA ILE A 15 -17.88 25.47 -13.52
C ILE A 15 -17.47 26.81 -14.14
N GLU A 16 -18.42 27.71 -14.35
CA GLU A 16 -18.16 29.05 -14.89
C GLU A 16 -17.29 29.89 -13.94
N GLU A 17 -17.58 29.88 -12.64
CA GLU A 17 -16.73 30.55 -11.64
C GLU A 17 -15.31 29.98 -11.60
N ASN A 18 -15.16 28.65 -11.68
CA ASN A 18 -13.85 28.02 -11.74
C ASN A 18 -13.08 28.39 -13.01
N ASN A 19 -13.75 28.45 -14.16
CA ASN A 19 -13.13 28.90 -15.41
C ASN A 19 -12.69 30.37 -15.31
N ARG A 20 -13.52 31.25 -14.75
CA ARG A 20 -13.15 32.66 -14.53
C ARG A 20 -11.92 32.81 -13.64
N LYS A 21 -11.84 32.05 -12.54
CA LYS A 21 -10.66 32.03 -11.66
C LYS A 21 -9.41 31.51 -12.38
N LEU A 22 -9.56 30.51 -13.26
CA LEU A 22 -8.47 29.98 -14.08
C LEU A 22 -7.93 31.02 -15.08
N GLU A 23 -8.82 31.85 -15.63
CA GLU A 23 -8.48 32.97 -16.52
C GLU A 23 -7.82 34.12 -15.77
N GLU A 24 -8.37 34.52 -14.62
CA GLU A 24 -7.83 35.57 -13.76
C GLU A 24 -6.40 35.26 -13.30
N LEU A 25 -6.15 34.02 -12.90
CA LEU A 25 -4.82 33.53 -12.52
C LEU A 25 -3.90 33.25 -13.73
N ARG A 26 -4.38 33.46 -14.96
CA ARG A 26 -3.67 33.20 -16.23
C ARG A 26 -3.01 31.82 -16.31
N LEU A 27 -3.59 30.84 -15.61
CA LEU A 27 -2.98 29.51 -15.44
C LEU A 27 -2.86 28.76 -16.77
N HIS A 28 -3.80 28.97 -17.68
CA HIS A 28 -3.76 28.39 -19.03
C HIS A 28 -2.54 28.90 -19.83
N GLN A 29 -2.24 30.20 -19.78
CA GLN A 29 -1.07 30.81 -20.43
C GLN A 29 0.23 30.33 -19.79
N LEU A 30 0.29 30.29 -18.45
CA LEU A 30 1.47 29.81 -17.72
C LEU A 30 1.76 28.33 -18.01
N SER A 31 0.72 27.49 -18.07
CA SER A 31 0.87 26.06 -18.40
C SER A 31 1.35 25.82 -19.84
N ALA A 32 0.93 26.67 -20.79
CA ALA A 32 1.39 26.63 -22.17
C ALA A 32 2.85 27.08 -22.28
N ALA A 33 3.21 28.20 -21.64
CA ALA A 33 4.58 28.70 -21.59
C ALA A 33 5.55 27.70 -20.96
N VAL A 34 5.15 27.02 -19.87
CA VAL A 34 5.96 25.96 -19.24
C VAL A 34 6.11 24.75 -20.18
N ARG A 35 5.08 24.38 -20.93
CA ARG A 35 5.17 23.29 -21.92
C ARG A 35 6.08 23.63 -23.09
N GLU A 36 6.03 24.87 -23.58
CA GLU A 36 6.90 25.34 -24.65
C GLU A 36 8.35 25.46 -24.16
N ALA A 37 8.56 25.98 -22.95
CA ALA A 37 9.87 26.04 -22.31
C ALA A 37 10.46 24.66 -21.98
N ALA A 38 9.61 23.66 -21.68
CA ALA A 38 10.04 22.30 -21.39
C ALA A 38 10.56 21.54 -22.61
N GLY A 39 10.40 22.09 -23.82
CA GLY A 39 10.84 21.47 -25.08
C GLY A 39 10.22 20.08 -25.35
N PRO A 40 10.46 19.50 -26.54
CA PRO A 40 10.10 18.11 -26.78
C PRO A 40 10.93 17.22 -25.86
N LYS A 41 10.29 16.43 -25.00
CA LYS A 41 10.97 15.38 -24.23
C LYS A 41 11.56 14.38 -25.23
N PHE A 42 12.87 14.47 -25.50
CA PHE A 42 13.60 13.36 -26.11
C PHE A 42 13.66 12.22 -25.08
N SER A 43 12.66 11.34 -25.10
CA SER A 43 12.80 10.03 -24.49
C SER A 43 13.88 9.25 -25.26
N PRO A 44 14.86 8.62 -24.59
CA PRO A 44 15.75 7.66 -25.26
C PRO A 44 14.87 6.63 -25.98
N VAL A 45 15.17 6.41 -27.26
CA VAL A 45 14.42 5.58 -28.20
C VAL A 45 13.93 4.29 -27.52
N ARG A 46 12.66 4.27 -27.13
CA ARG A 46 11.95 3.04 -26.84
C ARG A 46 11.51 2.53 -28.21
N SER A 47 12.15 1.46 -28.69
CA SER A 47 11.77 0.80 -29.93
C SER A 47 10.25 0.62 -29.96
N GLU A 48 9.63 1.17 -31.01
CA GLU A 48 8.19 1.15 -31.18
C GLU A 48 7.69 -0.29 -31.25
N ALA A 49 7.12 -0.79 -30.15
CA ALA A 49 6.21 -1.92 -30.25
C ALA A 49 5.01 -1.43 -31.07
N LYS A 50 4.87 -1.96 -32.30
CA LYS A 50 3.77 -1.65 -33.23
C LYS A 50 2.44 -1.62 -32.47
N SER A 51 1.88 -0.43 -32.29
CA SER A 51 0.55 -0.25 -31.72
C SER A 51 -0.47 -0.84 -32.69
N VAL A 52 -0.98 -2.03 -32.36
CA VAL A 52 -2.10 -2.63 -33.09
C VAL A 52 -3.32 -1.77 -32.79
N LYS A 53 -3.78 -0.98 -33.77
CA LYS A 53 -5.06 -0.28 -33.68
C LYS A 53 -6.16 -1.32 -33.38
N PRO A 54 -7.04 -1.10 -32.39
CA PRO A 54 -8.15 -2.02 -32.15
C PRO A 54 -9.04 -2.06 -33.39
N LYS A 55 -9.11 -3.23 -34.03
CA LYS A 55 -10.04 -3.49 -35.14
C LYS A 55 -11.45 -3.36 -34.57
N GLN A 56 -12.30 -2.50 -35.13
CA GLN A 56 -13.71 -2.45 -34.75
C GLN A 56 -14.33 -3.82 -35.04
N VAL A 57 -14.70 -4.55 -34.00
CA VAL A 57 -15.36 -5.85 -34.13
C VAL A 57 -16.87 -5.59 -34.21
N PRO A 58 -17.60 -6.13 -35.20
CA PRO A 58 -19.05 -6.08 -35.24
C PRO A 58 -19.65 -6.62 -33.93
N ARG A 59 -20.73 -6.00 -33.43
CA ARG A 59 -21.35 -6.35 -32.14
C ARG A 59 -21.79 -7.81 -32.04
N ASP A 60 -22.04 -8.45 -33.19
CA ASP A 60 -22.54 -9.83 -33.28
C ASP A 60 -21.45 -10.86 -33.65
N ALA A 61 -20.17 -10.49 -33.56
CA ALA A 61 -19.10 -11.45 -33.84
C ALA A 61 -19.08 -12.56 -32.76
N PRO A 62 -19.06 -13.84 -33.16
CA PRO A 62 -18.97 -14.94 -32.21
C PRO A 62 -17.67 -14.83 -31.39
N VAL A 63 -17.78 -15.11 -30.09
CA VAL A 63 -16.66 -15.07 -29.15
C VAL A 63 -15.54 -15.97 -29.69
N ARG A 64 -14.36 -15.40 -29.93
CA ARG A 64 -13.19 -16.14 -30.41
C ARG A 64 -12.73 -17.11 -29.32
N GLN A 65 -13.09 -18.38 -29.47
CA GLN A 65 -12.60 -19.45 -28.59
C GLN A 65 -11.22 -19.91 -29.07
N SER A 66 -10.38 -20.35 -28.14
CA SER A 66 -9.10 -20.96 -28.49
C SER A 66 -9.34 -22.26 -29.27
N GLY A 67 -8.46 -22.61 -30.21
CA GLY A 67 -8.60 -23.84 -31.01
C GLY A 67 -8.72 -25.11 -30.17
N ARG A 68 -8.13 -25.11 -28.96
CA ARG A 68 -8.27 -26.20 -27.98
C ARG A 68 -9.69 -26.36 -27.41
N VAL A 69 -10.47 -25.29 -27.39
CA VAL A 69 -11.83 -25.27 -26.81
C VAL A 69 -12.89 -25.33 -27.92
N ALA A 70 -12.61 -24.78 -29.09
CA ALA A 70 -13.51 -24.77 -30.23
C ALA A 70 -13.82 -26.16 -30.80
N SER A 71 -12.92 -27.13 -30.63
CA SER A 71 -13.10 -28.52 -31.07
C SER A 71 -13.87 -29.39 -30.08
N LEU A 72 -14.14 -28.91 -28.86
CA LEU A 72 -14.90 -29.66 -27.87
C LEU A 72 -16.39 -29.62 -28.20
N PRO A 73 -17.13 -30.74 -28.07
CA PRO A 73 -18.58 -30.74 -28.13
C PRO A 73 -19.15 -29.73 -27.14
N LYS A 74 -20.26 -29.06 -27.50
CA LYS A 74 -20.97 -28.16 -26.58
C LYS A 74 -21.29 -28.94 -25.29
N GLN A 75 -20.66 -28.54 -24.19
CA GLN A 75 -20.83 -29.18 -22.90
C GLN A 75 -22.29 -29.00 -22.44
N PRO A 76 -22.96 -30.05 -21.92
CA PRO A 76 -24.29 -29.91 -21.33
C PRO A 76 -24.23 -28.94 -20.15
N LYS A 77 -25.21 -28.02 -20.06
CA LYS A 77 -25.29 -27.05 -18.97
C LYS A 77 -25.85 -27.75 -17.73
N TYR A 78 -24.99 -28.40 -16.94
CA TYR A 78 -25.36 -29.13 -15.70
C TYR A 78 -25.84 -28.25 -14.54
N ARG A 79 -26.02 -26.95 -14.75
CA ARG A 79 -26.53 -26.04 -13.72
C ARG A 79 -28.04 -26.13 -13.71
N TYR A 80 -28.61 -26.85 -12.76
CA TYR A 80 -30.03 -26.77 -12.41
C TYR A 80 -30.37 -25.30 -12.14
N GLU A 81 -31.26 -24.72 -12.95
CA GLU A 81 -31.82 -23.40 -12.71
C GLU A 81 -33.03 -23.64 -11.79
N ASP A 82 -32.86 -23.36 -10.49
CA ASP A 82 -33.98 -23.36 -9.56
C ASP A 82 -34.86 -22.12 -9.87
N ASP A 83 -36.09 -22.35 -10.31
CA ASP A 83 -37.11 -21.34 -10.50
C ASP A 83 -37.55 -20.77 -9.14
N TYR A 84 -36.89 -19.70 -8.68
CA TYR A 84 -37.41 -18.84 -7.61
C TYR A 84 -37.58 -17.39 -8.09
N PRO A 85 -38.74 -16.76 -7.83
CA PRO A 85 -39.01 -15.40 -8.26
C PRO A 85 -38.14 -14.38 -7.50
N THR A 86 -37.30 -13.68 -8.27
CA THR A 86 -36.84 -12.30 -8.08
C THR A 86 -36.40 -11.88 -6.68
N LEU A 87 -35.18 -12.24 -6.30
CA LEU A 87 -34.40 -11.43 -5.35
C LEU A 87 -33.21 -10.79 -6.09
N VAL A 88 -33.36 -9.48 -6.30
CA VAL A 88 -32.32 -8.44 -6.48
C VAL A 88 -30.96 -9.00 -6.91
N GLU A 89 -30.57 -8.71 -8.15
CA GLU A 89 -29.22 -8.92 -8.66
C GLU A 89 -28.16 -8.58 -7.61
N LYS A 90 -27.68 -9.59 -6.88
CA LYS A 90 -26.37 -9.52 -6.24
C LYS A 90 -25.38 -9.57 -7.37
N LYS A 91 -25.19 -8.43 -8.03
CA LYS A 91 -23.92 -8.04 -8.65
C LYS A 91 -22.87 -8.57 -7.68
N LYS A 92 -22.06 -9.53 -8.11
CA LYS A 92 -20.84 -9.86 -7.39
C LYS A 92 -20.05 -8.56 -7.34
N ILE A 93 -20.27 -7.79 -6.28
CA ILE A 93 -19.37 -6.75 -5.83
C ILE A 93 -18.10 -7.56 -5.64
N ARG A 94 -17.23 -7.55 -6.66
CA ARG A 94 -15.80 -7.69 -6.42
C ARG A 94 -15.61 -6.80 -5.20
N ARG A 95 -15.34 -7.38 -4.03
CA ARG A 95 -14.88 -6.61 -2.88
C ARG A 95 -13.60 -5.95 -3.41
N ARG A 96 -13.74 -4.80 -4.06
CA ARG A 96 -12.63 -3.91 -4.37
C ARG A 96 -11.99 -3.76 -3.01
N ALA A 97 -10.68 -3.98 -2.94
CA ALA A 97 -9.87 -3.67 -1.78
C ALA A 97 -10.13 -2.21 -1.40
N SER A 98 -11.18 -1.97 -0.63
CA SER A 98 -11.62 -0.65 -0.20
C SER A 98 -10.73 -0.20 0.94
N SER A 99 -10.30 -1.15 1.79
CA SER A 99 -9.34 -0.95 2.88
C SER A 99 -8.04 -0.31 2.35
N MET A 100 -7.42 -0.87 1.30
CA MET A 100 -6.16 -0.30 0.81
C MET A 100 -6.28 1.13 0.26
N ARG A 101 -7.47 1.58 -0.18
CA ARG A 101 -7.65 2.95 -0.69
C ARG A 101 -7.86 3.97 0.42
N SER A 102 -8.57 3.66 1.50
CA SER A 102 -8.70 4.60 2.62
C SER A 102 -7.37 4.83 3.32
N ASP A 103 -6.60 3.76 3.49
CA ASP A 103 -5.30 3.79 4.17
C ASP A 103 -4.25 4.60 3.38
N ILE A 104 -4.45 4.80 2.08
CA ILE A 104 -3.60 5.64 1.23
C ILE A 104 -4.00 7.13 1.32
N ILE A 105 -5.29 7.43 1.49
CA ILE A 105 -5.81 8.80 1.49
C ILE A 105 -5.50 9.52 2.81
N ASN A 106 -5.48 8.78 3.93
CA ASN A 106 -5.15 9.31 5.26
C ASN A 106 -3.65 9.22 5.60
N ARG A 107 -2.79 9.13 4.59
CA ARG A 107 -1.34 9.03 4.76
C ARG A 107 -0.76 10.37 5.21
N VAL A 108 -0.52 10.48 6.51
CA VAL A 108 0.29 11.56 7.08
C VAL A 108 1.72 11.04 7.17
N ASP A 109 2.61 11.64 6.38
CA ASP A 109 4.04 11.37 6.46
C ASP A 109 4.66 12.24 7.57
N ALA A 110 5.55 11.64 8.37
CA ALA A 110 6.29 12.41 9.36
C ALA A 110 7.30 13.34 8.68
N THR A 111 7.60 14.48 9.31
CA THR A 111 8.66 15.37 8.83
C THR A 111 10.02 14.68 8.97
N ASP A 112 10.97 15.02 8.10
CA ASP A 112 12.31 14.42 8.16
C ASP A 112 13.04 14.71 9.48
N GLU A 113 12.74 15.84 10.13
CA GLU A 113 13.26 16.16 11.45
C GLU A 113 12.74 15.21 12.52
N ALA A 114 11.42 14.94 12.53
CA ALA A 114 10.82 13.98 13.46
C ALA A 114 11.37 12.56 13.24
N ARG A 115 11.54 12.15 11.97
CA ARG A 115 12.17 10.86 11.61
C ARG A 115 13.61 10.76 12.12
N ARG A 116 14.42 11.81 11.90
CA ARG A 116 15.81 11.86 12.37
C ARG A 116 15.90 11.82 13.89
N HIS A 117 15.03 12.56 14.57
CA HIS A 117 14.96 12.58 16.02
C HIS A 117 14.62 11.20 16.62
N ALA A 118 13.57 10.55 16.12
CA ALA A 118 13.19 9.21 16.57
C ALA A 118 14.30 8.17 16.31
N ASN A 119 14.96 8.24 15.15
CA ASN A 119 16.08 7.37 14.83
C ASN A 119 17.30 7.64 15.73
N SER A 120 17.62 8.90 16.03
CA SER A 120 18.72 9.25 16.94
C SER A 120 18.49 8.65 18.32
N LYS A 121 17.28 8.83 18.88
CA LYS A 121 16.91 8.23 20.17
C LYS A 121 16.99 6.70 20.13
N ALA A 122 16.60 6.08 19.02
CA ALA A 122 16.67 4.63 18.86
C ALA A 122 18.12 4.12 18.83
N GLN A 123 19.00 4.85 18.16
CA GLN A 123 20.43 4.56 18.17
C GLN A 123 21.05 4.74 19.56
N GLU A 124 20.62 5.75 20.32
CA GLU A 124 21.05 5.94 21.70
C GLU A 124 20.61 4.81 22.61
N LEU A 125 19.36 4.35 22.50
CA LEU A 125 18.88 3.18 23.23
C LEU A 125 19.65 1.92 22.82
N LEU A 126 19.88 1.70 21.51
CA LEU A 126 20.67 0.58 21.03
C LEU A 126 22.07 0.56 21.68
N ARG A 127 22.76 1.71 21.73
CA ARG A 127 24.08 1.82 22.36
C ARG A 127 24.06 1.48 23.85
N LYS A 128 22.96 1.74 24.55
CA LYS A 128 22.77 1.38 25.96
C LYS A 128 22.48 -0.11 26.16
N LEU A 129 21.88 -0.77 25.17
CA LEU A 129 21.55 -2.20 25.20
C LEU A 129 22.73 -3.09 24.78
N VAL A 130 23.63 -2.61 23.91
CA VAL A 130 24.81 -3.36 23.45
C VAL A 130 25.66 -3.97 24.58
N PRO A 131 25.93 -3.28 25.71
CA PRO A 131 26.62 -3.87 26.86
C PRO A 131 25.91 -5.06 27.50
N GLY A 132 24.60 -5.21 27.30
CA GLY A 132 23.77 -6.30 27.82
C GLY A 132 23.97 -7.65 27.12
N GLY A 133 24.74 -7.70 26.03
CA GLY A 133 25.13 -8.95 25.34
C GLY A 133 24.11 -9.47 24.32
N ASN A 134 22.88 -8.95 24.31
CA ASN A 134 21.86 -9.34 23.37
C ASN A 134 22.01 -8.63 22.02
N PRO A 135 22.03 -9.37 20.89
CA PRO A 135 22.02 -8.79 19.56
C PRO A 135 20.78 -7.92 19.34
N SER A 136 20.99 -6.69 18.91
CA SER A 136 19.90 -5.74 18.72
C SER A 136 20.11 -4.89 17.46
N PHE A 137 19.01 -4.40 16.88
CA PHE A 137 19.06 -3.51 15.73
C PHE A 137 17.93 -2.49 15.72
N VAL A 138 18.19 -1.34 15.11
CA VAL A 138 17.19 -0.28 14.91
C VAL A 138 16.49 -0.47 13.57
N LYS A 139 15.18 -0.26 13.56
CA LYS A 139 14.35 -0.30 12.36
C LYS A 139 13.44 0.94 12.29
N PRO A 140 13.74 1.92 11.43
CA PRO A 140 12.83 3.02 11.13
C PRO A 140 11.58 2.53 10.41
N MET A 141 10.41 2.94 10.88
CA MET A 141 9.12 2.62 10.28
C MET A 141 8.86 3.53 9.10
N LYS A 142 8.57 2.88 7.97
CA LYS A 142 8.08 3.53 6.77
C LYS A 142 6.60 3.21 6.65
N GLN A 143 5.88 4.07 5.96
CA GLN A 143 4.47 3.87 5.65
C GLN A 143 4.11 2.51 5.00
N SER A 144 5.03 1.92 4.22
CA SER A 144 4.84 0.56 3.67
C SER A 144 4.76 -0.52 4.75
N HIS A 145 5.44 -0.31 5.88
CA HIS A 145 5.46 -1.22 7.03
C HIS A 145 4.19 -1.09 7.88
N VAL A 146 3.60 0.10 8.00
CA VAL A 146 2.58 0.39 9.04
C VAL A 146 1.20 0.77 8.53
N THR A 147 1.03 1.16 7.26
CA THR A 147 -0.28 1.63 6.75
C THR A 147 -0.74 0.88 5.51
N GLY A 148 0.18 0.55 4.60
CA GLY A 148 -0.18 -0.03 3.30
C GLY A 148 0.00 -1.54 3.19
N GLY A 149 1.27 -1.99 3.27
CA GLY A 149 1.64 -3.37 2.95
C GLY A 149 1.69 -4.29 4.17
N PHE A 150 1.96 -3.73 5.34
CA PHE A 150 2.20 -4.50 6.57
C PHE A 150 3.21 -5.63 6.36
N TRP A 151 4.29 -5.30 5.66
CA TRP A 151 5.45 -6.16 5.46
C TRP A 151 6.67 -5.48 6.08
N LEU A 152 7.41 -6.17 6.94
CA LEU A 152 8.59 -5.64 7.60
C LEU A 152 9.84 -6.44 7.20
N GLY A 153 10.67 -5.86 6.34
CA GLY A 153 11.98 -6.45 6.02
C GLY A 153 12.96 -6.27 7.19
N LEU A 154 13.71 -7.31 7.53
CA LEU A 154 14.73 -7.32 8.57
C LEU A 154 16.14 -7.24 7.95
N PRO A 155 17.18 -6.82 8.69
CA PRO A 155 18.55 -6.83 8.19
C PRO A 155 19.01 -8.26 7.86
N SER A 156 19.40 -8.52 6.62
CA SER A 156 19.73 -9.87 6.14
C SER A 156 20.87 -10.52 6.92
N GLN A 157 21.92 -9.75 7.24
CA GLN A 157 23.06 -10.22 8.03
C GLN A 157 22.62 -10.64 9.45
N PHE A 158 21.75 -9.86 10.08
CA PHE A 158 21.20 -10.20 11.39
C PHE A 158 20.39 -11.49 11.34
N CYS A 159 19.56 -11.63 10.31
CA CYS A 159 18.74 -12.82 10.11
C CYS A 159 19.59 -14.08 9.93
N GLY A 160 20.67 -14.02 9.15
CA GLY A 160 21.54 -15.17 8.92
C GLY A 160 22.32 -15.64 10.15
N LEU A 161 22.50 -14.77 11.14
CA LEU A 161 23.23 -15.08 12.37
C LEU A 161 22.32 -15.57 13.51
N TYR A 162 21.14 -14.98 13.66
CA TYR A 162 20.31 -15.14 14.86
C TYR A 162 18.91 -15.72 14.60
N LEU A 163 18.49 -15.83 13.34
CA LEU A 163 17.16 -16.33 12.99
C LEU A 163 17.21 -17.68 12.25
N PRO A 164 16.10 -18.44 12.25
CA PRO A 164 16.02 -19.71 11.55
C PRO A 164 16.26 -19.56 10.04
N GLY A 165 16.88 -20.57 9.43
CA GLY A 165 17.05 -20.66 7.98
C GLY A 165 15.76 -21.01 7.22
N SER A 166 14.68 -21.37 7.93
CA SER A 166 13.37 -21.70 7.36
C SER A 166 12.30 -20.74 7.85
N ASP A 167 11.17 -20.69 7.12
CA ASP A 167 10.00 -19.94 7.55
C ASP A 167 9.53 -20.46 8.92
N ASP A 168 9.34 -19.54 9.87
CA ASP A 168 8.98 -19.89 11.24
C ASP A 168 8.10 -18.80 11.87
N THR A 169 7.67 -19.02 13.10
CA THR A 169 6.94 -18.05 13.91
C THR A 169 7.92 -17.32 14.81
N ILE A 170 7.93 -15.99 14.71
CA ILE A 170 8.69 -15.11 15.60
C ILE A 170 7.70 -14.40 16.53
N THR A 171 7.98 -14.44 17.82
CA THR A 171 7.21 -13.73 18.84
C THR A 171 7.82 -12.35 19.06
N LEU A 172 7.00 -11.32 19.03
CA LEU A 172 7.37 -9.96 19.40
C LEU A 172 6.76 -9.68 20.77
N GLU A 173 7.58 -9.33 21.74
CA GLU A 173 7.15 -8.88 23.07
C GLU A 173 7.27 -7.36 23.12
N ASP A 174 6.23 -6.69 23.60
CA ASP A 174 6.22 -5.24 23.78
C ASP A 174 6.72 -4.82 25.17
N GLU A 175 6.73 -3.51 25.43
CA GLU A 175 7.15 -2.94 26.72
C GLU A 175 6.21 -3.30 27.89
N GLU A 176 5.00 -3.79 27.59
CA GLU A 176 3.99 -4.23 28.57
C GLU A 176 4.05 -5.75 28.81
N GLY A 177 4.95 -6.48 28.12
CA GLY A 177 5.07 -7.93 28.20
C GLY A 177 4.02 -8.70 27.39
N VAL A 178 3.30 -8.04 26.48
CA VAL A 178 2.30 -8.67 25.62
C VAL A 178 2.99 -9.28 24.40
N GLU A 179 2.69 -10.56 24.15
CA GLU A 179 3.25 -11.32 23.04
C GLU A 179 2.42 -11.24 21.76
N TYR A 180 3.10 -10.98 20.64
CA TYR A 180 2.52 -10.94 19.30
C TYR A 180 3.23 -11.92 18.38
N LYS A 181 2.50 -12.94 17.94
CA LYS A 181 3.03 -13.95 17.00
C LYS A 181 3.04 -13.42 15.58
N THR A 182 4.20 -13.48 14.93
CA THR A 182 4.41 -13.06 13.55
C THR A 182 5.01 -14.19 12.70
N ARG A 183 4.67 -14.23 11.42
CA ARG A 183 5.25 -15.18 10.46
C ARG A 183 6.50 -14.57 9.84
N TYR A 184 7.64 -15.18 10.11
CA TYR A 184 8.92 -14.87 9.48
C TYR A 184 9.09 -15.69 8.20
N LEU A 185 9.47 -15.01 7.11
CA LEU A 185 9.82 -15.65 5.85
C LEU A 185 11.34 -15.57 5.66
N ALA A 186 12.03 -16.71 5.78
CA ALA A 186 13.50 -16.76 5.78
C ALA A 186 14.08 -16.33 4.44
N LEU A 187 13.50 -16.81 3.33
CA LEU A 187 13.95 -16.46 1.98
C LEU A 187 13.84 -14.96 1.67
N LYS A 188 12.87 -14.28 2.30
CA LYS A 188 12.63 -12.84 2.11
C LYS A 188 13.14 -11.97 3.26
N THR A 189 13.76 -12.59 4.27
CA THR A 189 14.29 -11.96 5.48
C THR A 189 13.33 -10.92 6.06
N GLY A 190 12.10 -11.32 6.41
CA GLY A 190 11.10 -10.37 6.87
C GLY A 190 9.87 -10.96 7.55
N LEU A 191 9.17 -10.11 8.30
CA LEU A 191 7.92 -10.42 8.97
C LEU A 191 6.72 -10.09 8.08
N SER A 192 5.72 -10.97 8.12
CA SER A 192 4.57 -10.95 7.22
C SER A 192 3.25 -11.00 7.99
N ALA A 193 2.57 -12.15 8.02
CA ALA A 193 1.38 -12.34 8.82
C ALA A 193 1.66 -12.03 10.31
N GLY A 194 0.68 -11.47 11.01
CA GLY A 194 0.83 -11.05 12.41
C GLY A 194 1.45 -9.65 12.58
N TRP A 195 2.36 -9.22 11.69
CA TRP A 195 2.95 -7.88 11.78
C TRP A 195 1.91 -6.76 11.71
N ARG A 196 0.90 -6.92 10.85
CA ARG A 196 -0.23 -5.98 10.77
C ARG A 196 -0.90 -5.76 12.12
N ARG A 197 -1.10 -6.83 12.89
CA ARG A 197 -1.79 -6.76 14.18
C ARG A 197 -0.95 -5.96 15.16
N PHE A 198 0.33 -6.29 15.31
CA PHE A 198 1.27 -5.54 16.13
C PHE A 198 1.29 -4.04 15.77
N ALA A 199 1.40 -3.71 14.47
CA ALA A 199 1.46 -2.33 14.03
C ALA A 199 0.18 -1.54 14.34
N LEU A 200 -1.00 -2.17 14.24
CA LEU A 200 -2.28 -1.53 14.54
C LEU A 200 -2.53 -1.40 16.05
N ASP A 201 -2.25 -2.45 16.82
CA ASP A 201 -2.47 -2.47 18.26
C ASP A 201 -1.60 -1.39 18.95
N HIS A 202 -0.38 -1.17 18.45
CA HIS A 202 0.47 -0.08 18.90
C HIS A 202 0.26 1.25 18.17
N ASN A 203 -0.69 1.37 17.23
CA ASN A 203 -0.89 2.58 16.43
C ASN A 203 0.43 3.13 15.83
N LEU A 204 1.26 2.26 15.24
CA LEU A 204 2.52 2.66 14.64
C LEU A 204 2.26 3.53 13.41
N VAL A 205 3.06 4.59 13.27
CA VAL A 205 2.96 5.52 12.15
C VAL A 205 4.29 5.66 11.41
N ASP A 206 4.24 6.30 10.25
CA ASP A 206 5.45 6.65 9.51
C ASP A 206 6.36 7.53 10.38
N GLY A 207 7.65 7.22 10.39
CA GLY A 207 8.66 7.93 11.16
C GLY A 207 8.88 7.45 12.59
N ASP A 208 8.01 6.61 13.15
CA ASP A 208 8.33 5.89 14.38
C ASP A 208 9.57 5.01 14.17
N CYS A 209 10.32 4.75 15.22
CA CYS A 209 11.49 3.87 15.19
C CYS A 209 11.34 2.75 16.22
N LEU A 210 11.66 1.53 15.80
CA LEU A 210 11.66 0.36 16.67
C LEU A 210 13.09 -0.09 16.94
N VAL A 211 13.36 -0.55 18.15
CA VAL A 211 14.57 -1.28 18.48
C VAL A 211 14.18 -2.71 18.79
N PHE A 212 14.72 -3.65 18.01
CA PHE A 212 14.51 -5.07 18.23
C PHE A 212 15.71 -5.61 19.00
N GLU A 213 15.45 -6.19 20.17
CA GLU A 213 16.43 -6.91 20.97
C GLU A 213 16.11 -8.40 20.91
N TRP A 214 17.08 -9.22 20.51
CA TRP A 214 16.92 -10.66 20.49
C TRP A 214 17.19 -11.22 21.90
N VAL A 215 16.20 -11.89 22.50
CA VAL A 215 16.27 -12.32 23.90
C VAL A 215 16.40 -13.84 24.01
N VAL A 216 15.39 -14.56 23.53
CA VAL A 216 15.31 -16.04 23.55
C VAL A 216 14.95 -16.51 22.14
N TRP A 217 15.24 -17.77 21.82
CA TRP A 217 14.91 -18.42 20.54
C TRP A 217 13.60 -17.88 19.91
N ASN A 218 13.74 -17.29 18.73
CA ASN A 218 12.66 -16.70 17.93
C ASN A 218 11.79 -15.63 18.63
N THR A 219 12.30 -14.99 19.69
CA THR A 219 11.58 -13.95 20.43
C THR A 219 12.38 -12.65 20.42
N PHE A 220 11.74 -11.58 19.97
CA PHE A 220 12.27 -10.22 20.05
C PHE A 220 11.51 -9.42 21.09
N TYR A 221 12.24 -8.73 21.94
CA TYR A 221 11.70 -7.62 22.71
C TYR A 221 11.77 -6.34 21.86
N VAL A 222 10.67 -5.60 21.80
CA VAL A 222 10.51 -4.45 20.89
C VAL A 222 10.28 -3.16 21.66
N TYR A 223 11.25 -2.25 21.59
CA TYR A 223 11.12 -0.90 22.13
C TYR A 223 10.56 0.04 21.08
N ILE A 224 9.61 0.89 21.46
CA ILE A 224 8.89 1.77 20.51
C ILE A 224 9.22 3.24 20.77
N ILE A 225 9.94 3.87 19.85
CA ILE A 225 10.24 5.30 19.91
C ILE A 225 9.37 6.06 18.93
N ARG A 226 8.50 6.89 19.48
CA ARG A 226 7.54 7.67 18.71
C ARG A 226 8.17 8.90 18.07
N GLN A 227 7.85 9.12 16.80
CA GLN A 227 8.18 10.37 16.10
C GLN A 227 7.52 11.59 16.75
N SER A 228 6.32 11.40 17.33
CA SER A 228 5.57 12.47 17.99
C SER A 228 6.31 13.09 19.18
N SER A 229 7.31 12.38 19.74
CA SER A 229 8.16 12.91 20.81
C SER A 229 9.05 14.08 20.36
N TYR A 230 9.13 14.37 19.07
CA TYR A 230 9.83 15.54 18.54
C TYR A 230 9.07 16.86 18.78
N TYR A 231 7.73 16.81 18.82
CA TYR A 231 6.88 18.01 18.96
C TYR A 231 6.46 18.30 20.40
N LYS A 232 6.94 17.51 21.36
CA LYS A 232 6.70 17.68 22.80
C LYS A 232 7.88 18.39 23.42
#